data_AF-A0A1H6F060-F1
#
_entry.id   AF-A0A1H6F060-F1
#
_cell.length_a   1.000
_cell.length_b   1.000
_cell.length_c   1.000
_cell.angle_alpha   90.00
_cell.angle_beta   90.00
_cell.angle_gamma   90.00
#
_symmetry.space_group_name_H-M   'P 1'
#
loop_
_entity.id
_entity.type
_entity.pdbx_description
1 polymer ?
#
loop_
_entity_poly.entity_id
_entity_poly.type
_entity_poly.pdbx_seq_one_letter_code
_entity_poly.pdbx_strand_id
1 'polypeptide(L)'
;MAFFRPRVSREAEVRYHADQEISKSFGEVLDRARQAERTLRELEAATADKIELLAAGRAFDEALTEALRAAEAGQRATFGVKSYDDRIARRKAKATPAGAMWTAEVERLRTLREDNRMSGIPRVPRPVPVTA
;
A
#
# COMPACT_ATOMS: atom_id res chain seq x y z
N MET A 1 6.38 -35.95 -28.85
CA MET A 1 5.43 -34.82 -28.71
C MET A 1 6.18 -33.65 -28.08
N ALA A 2 6.31 -32.53 -28.79
CA ALA A 2 6.84 -31.32 -28.17
C ALA A 2 5.77 -30.79 -27.21
N PHE A 3 6.00 -30.92 -25.90
CA PHE A 3 5.15 -30.27 -24.90
C PHE A 3 5.32 -28.76 -25.07
N PHE A 4 4.37 -28.12 -25.75
CA PHE A 4 4.29 -26.67 -25.80
C PHE A 4 3.88 -26.20 -24.40
N ARG A 5 4.88 -25.98 -23.53
CA ARG A 5 4.61 -25.42 -22.19
C ARG A 5 3.99 -24.04 -22.42
N PRO A 6 2.81 -23.74 -21.85
CA PRO A 6 2.27 -22.39 -21.86
C PRO A 6 3.34 -21.42 -21.40
N ARG A 7 3.53 -20.31 -22.13
CA ARG A 7 4.57 -19.32 -21.79
C ARG A 7 4.30 -18.60 -20.46
N VAL A 8 3.12 -18.80 -19.89
CA VAL A 8 2.58 -18.21 -18.67
C VAL A 8 1.75 -19.29 -17.96
N SER A 9 1.90 -19.40 -16.65
CA SER A 9 1.15 -20.35 -15.82
C SER A 9 -0.29 -19.88 -15.59
N ARG A 10 -1.22 -20.82 -15.37
CA ARG A 10 -2.61 -20.48 -14.98
C ARG A 10 -2.65 -19.67 -13.67
N GLU A 11 -1.75 -19.96 -12.74
CA GLU A 11 -1.63 -19.19 -11.50
C GLU A 11 -1.26 -17.73 -11.79
N ALA A 12 -0.32 -17.48 -12.71
CA ALA A 12 0.04 -16.13 -13.13
C ALA A 12 -1.14 -15.38 -13.75
N GLU A 13 -1.96 -16.03 -14.58
CA GLU A 13 -3.19 -15.44 -15.14
C GLU A 13 -4.18 -15.05 -14.03
N VAL A 14 -4.45 -15.95 -13.09
CA VAL A 14 -5.37 -15.69 -11.96
C VAL A 14 -4.88 -14.51 -11.11
N ARG A 15 -3.59 -14.51 -10.75
CA ARG A 15 -2.99 -13.45 -9.94
C ARG A 15 -2.97 -12.11 -10.66
N TYR A 16 -2.69 -12.12 -11.97
CA TYR A 16 -2.72 -10.93 -12.80
C TYR A 16 -4.11 -10.31 -12.84
N HIS A 17 -5.15 -11.12 -13.07
CA HIS A 17 -6.52 -10.62 -13.05
C HIS A 17 -6.94 -10.12 -11.66
N ALA A 18 -6.58 -10.82 -10.59
CA ALA A 18 -6.84 -10.35 -9.23
C ALA A 18 -6.16 -8.99 -8.96
N ASP A 19 -4.90 -8.83 -9.36
CA ASP A 19 -4.17 -7.56 -9.20
C ASP A 19 -4.77 -6.44 -10.08
N GLN A 20 -5.28 -6.76 -11.27
CA GLN A 20 -6.04 -5.80 -12.08
C GLN A 20 -7.28 -5.31 -11.34
N GLU A 21 -8.10 -6.22 -10.81
CA GLU A 21 -9.31 -5.85 -10.07
C GLU A 21 -9.00 -5.02 -8.82
N ILE A 22 -7.98 -5.42 -8.04
CA ILE A 22 -7.53 -4.66 -6.86
C ILE A 22 -7.03 -3.27 -7.27
N SER A 23 -6.28 -3.15 -8.36
CA SER A 23 -5.71 -1.86 -8.79
C SER A 23 -6.76 -0.83 -9.19
N LYS A 24 -7.96 -1.25 -9.60
CA LYS A 24 -9.05 -0.34 -9.97
C LYS A 24 -9.50 0.54 -8.80
N SER A 25 -9.42 0.04 -7.57
CA SER A 25 -9.78 0.83 -6.38
C SER A 25 -8.67 1.78 -5.91
N PHE A 26 -7.49 1.79 -6.56
CA PHE A 26 -6.33 2.56 -6.09
C PHE A 26 -6.65 4.05 -5.88
N GLY A 27 -7.36 4.69 -6.80
CA GLY A 27 -7.74 6.10 -6.64
C GLY A 27 -8.60 6.34 -5.40
N GLU A 28 -9.58 5.48 -5.17
CA GLU A 28 -10.48 5.57 -4.01
C GLU A 28 -9.73 5.38 -2.69
N VAL A 29 -8.92 4.32 -2.56
CA VAL A 29 -8.14 4.08 -1.33
C VAL A 29 -7.09 5.18 -1.08
N LEU A 30 -6.53 5.76 -2.15
CA LEU A 30 -5.60 6.87 -2.04
C LEU A 30 -6.29 8.14 -1.53
N ASP A 31 -7.51 8.42 -2.00
CA ASP A 31 -8.29 9.55 -1.52
C ASP A 31 -8.74 9.36 -0.06
N ARG A 32 -9.04 8.13 0.35
CA ARG A 32 -9.27 7.79 1.77
C ARG A 32 -8.01 8.05 2.61
N ALA A 33 -6.83 7.67 2.13
CA ALA A 33 -5.57 7.98 2.82
C ALA A 33 -5.31 9.48 2.93
N ARG A 34 -5.57 10.25 1.86
CA ARG A 34 -5.46 11.73 1.88
C ARG A 34 -6.45 12.37 2.86
N GLN A 35 -7.66 11.83 2.98
CA GLN A 35 -8.63 12.33 3.95
C GLN A 35 -8.18 12.04 5.39
N ALA A 36 -7.70 10.83 5.66
CA ALA A 36 -7.18 10.48 6.99
C ALA A 36 -5.95 11.33 7.37
N GLU A 37 -5.06 11.62 6.42
CA GLU A 37 -3.93 12.53 6.62
C GLU A 37 -4.40 13.94 7.02
N ARG A 38 -5.38 14.49 6.30
CA ARG A 38 -5.96 15.81 6.62
C ARG A 38 -6.51 15.85 8.04
N THR A 39 -7.31 14.84 8.41
CA THR A 39 -7.88 14.75 9.75
C THR A 39 -6.80 14.67 10.84
N LEU A 40 -5.75 13.87 10.62
CA LEU A 40 -4.63 13.82 11.57
C LEU A 40 -3.98 15.19 11.74
N ARG A 41 -3.67 15.89 10.63
CA ARG A 41 -3.06 17.22 10.66
C ARG A 41 -3.94 18.28 11.31
N GLU A 42 -5.25 18.21 11.09
CA GLU A 42 -6.22 19.10 11.74
C GLU A 42 -6.22 18.92 13.26
N LEU A 43 -6.18 17.67 13.73
CA LEU A 43 -6.10 17.35 15.17
C LEU A 43 -4.75 17.77 15.78
N GLU A 44 -3.65 17.56 15.06
CA GLU A 44 -2.33 18.04 15.48
C GLU A 44 -2.32 19.56 15.62
N ALA A 45 -2.86 20.29 14.64
CA ALA A 45 -2.95 21.75 14.68
C ALA A 45 -3.87 22.25 15.81
N ALA A 46 -4.93 21.52 16.12
CA ALA A 46 -5.82 21.80 17.24
C ALA A 46 -5.22 21.44 18.61
N THR A 47 -4.02 20.83 18.66
CA THR A 47 -3.41 20.30 19.89
C THR A 47 -4.37 19.35 20.61
N ALA A 48 -5.04 18.49 19.84
CA ALA A 48 -5.98 17.49 20.34
C ALA A 48 -5.33 16.55 21.36
N ASP A 49 -6.16 15.85 22.13
CA ASP A 49 -5.63 14.95 23.15
C ASP A 49 -4.93 13.73 22.53
N LYS A 50 -4.05 13.09 23.32
CA LYS A 50 -3.22 11.98 22.84
C LYS A 50 -4.01 10.74 22.40
N ILE A 51 -5.23 10.55 22.91
CA ILE A 51 -6.10 9.43 22.53
C ILE A 51 -6.73 9.72 21.16
N GLU A 52 -7.18 10.95 20.92
CA GLU A 52 -7.69 11.38 19.62
C GLU A 52 -6.60 11.29 18.53
N LEU A 53 -5.40 11.80 18.83
CA LEU A 53 -4.25 11.69 17.92
C LEU A 53 -3.85 10.23 17.66
N LEU A 54 -3.87 9.37 18.70
CA LEU A 54 -3.64 7.94 18.54
C LEU A 54 -4.66 7.28 17.61
N ALA A 55 -5.95 7.62 17.75
CA ALA A 55 -7.01 7.09 16.89
C ALA A 55 -6.82 7.55 15.43
N ALA A 56 -6.57 8.84 15.22
CA ALA A 56 -6.36 9.40 13.88
C ALA A 56 -5.10 8.84 13.19
N GLY A 57 -3.98 8.75 13.92
CA GLY A 57 -2.74 8.18 13.38
C GLY A 57 -2.89 6.70 12.98
N ARG A 58 -3.68 5.92 13.72
CA ARG A 58 -4.02 4.53 13.37
C ARG A 58 -4.91 4.45 12.14
N ALA A 59 -5.97 5.28 12.08
CA ALA A 59 -6.84 5.35 10.92
C ALA A 59 -6.04 5.71 9.65
N PHE A 60 -5.05 6.60 9.76
CA PHE A 60 -4.15 6.92 8.66
C PHE A 60 -3.22 5.76 8.28
N ASP A 61 -2.65 5.01 9.23
CA ASP A 61 -1.84 3.81 8.94
C ASP A 61 -2.65 2.72 8.22
N GLU A 62 -3.91 2.53 8.61
CA GLU A 62 -4.84 1.60 7.98
C GLU A 62 -5.13 2.02 6.53
N ALA A 63 -5.48 3.30 6.31
CA ALA A 63 -5.73 3.83 4.98
C ALA A 63 -4.49 3.76 4.07
N LEU A 64 -3.29 4.06 4.59
CA LEU A 64 -2.03 3.90 3.87
C LEU A 64 -1.74 2.42 3.55
N THR A 65 -2.10 1.50 4.43
CA THR A 65 -1.95 0.06 4.19
C THR A 65 -2.83 -0.40 3.02
N GLU A 66 -4.07 0.08 2.93
CA GLU A 66 -4.96 -0.21 1.80
C GLU A 66 -4.44 0.42 0.50
N ALA A 67 -4.05 1.70 0.53
CA ALA A 67 -3.47 2.38 -0.62
C ALA A 67 -2.21 1.66 -1.14
N LEU A 68 -1.33 1.24 -0.22
CA LEU A 68 -0.12 0.49 -0.57
C LEU A 68 -0.44 -0.86 -1.22
N ARG A 69 -1.42 -1.61 -0.68
CA ARG A 69 -1.85 -2.89 -1.29
C ARG A 69 -2.37 -2.70 -2.71
N ALA A 70 -3.19 -1.67 -2.93
CA ALA A 70 -3.71 -1.36 -4.26
C ALA A 70 -2.62 -0.88 -5.22
N ALA A 71 -1.66 -0.07 -4.74
CA ALA A 71 -0.52 0.37 -5.54
C ALA A 71 0.41 -0.79 -5.93
N GLU A 72 0.70 -1.70 -5.00
CA GLU A 72 1.50 -2.89 -5.28
C GLU A 72 0.81 -3.83 -6.27
N ALA A 73 -0.53 -3.95 -6.21
CA ALA A 73 -1.31 -4.66 -7.21
C ALA A 73 -1.23 -3.97 -8.58
N GLY A 74 -1.43 -2.65 -8.64
CA GLY A 74 -1.28 -1.86 -9.87
C GLY A 74 0.12 -1.95 -10.49
N GLN A 75 1.16 -1.99 -9.65
CA GLN A 75 2.53 -2.24 -10.09
C GLN A 75 2.68 -3.62 -10.74
N ARG A 76 2.25 -4.69 -10.07
CA ARG A 76 2.35 -6.06 -10.60
C ARG A 76 1.52 -6.24 -11.87
N ALA A 77 0.31 -5.70 -11.93
CA ALA A 77 -0.51 -5.68 -13.12
C ALA A 77 0.16 -4.91 -14.27
N THR A 78 0.78 -3.76 -14.00
CA THR A 78 1.53 -3.00 -15.02
C THR A 78 2.73 -3.76 -15.55
N PHE A 79 3.37 -4.60 -14.73
CA PHE A 79 4.48 -5.42 -15.18
C PHE A 79 4.06 -6.54 -16.16
N GLY A 80 2.75 -6.83 -16.22
CA GLY A 80 2.15 -7.80 -17.13
C GLY A 80 2.20 -9.23 -16.61
N VAL A 81 1.31 -10.07 -17.13
CA VAL A 81 1.09 -11.46 -16.67
C VAL A 81 2.37 -12.32 -16.67
N LYS A 82 3.27 -12.10 -17.63
CA LYS A 82 4.54 -12.85 -17.71
C LYS A 82 5.48 -12.55 -16.53
N SER A 83 5.37 -11.37 -15.92
CA SER A 83 6.26 -10.96 -14.82
C SER A 83 6.08 -11.76 -13.52
N TYR A 84 4.99 -12.51 -13.41
CA TYR A 84 4.71 -13.38 -12.26
C TYR A 84 5.58 -14.64 -12.27
N ASP A 85 5.86 -15.17 -13.47
CA ASP A 85 6.68 -16.38 -13.65
C ASP A 85 8.14 -16.05 -14.05
N ASP A 86 8.37 -14.90 -14.71
CA ASP A 86 9.67 -14.55 -15.31
C ASP A 86 10.27 -13.28 -14.69
N ARG A 87 11.36 -13.47 -13.94
CA ARG A 87 12.14 -12.38 -13.31
C ARG A 87 12.72 -11.37 -14.32
N ILE A 88 13.10 -11.82 -15.52
CA ILE A 88 13.66 -10.93 -16.57
C ILE A 88 12.54 -10.08 -17.14
N ALA A 89 11.36 -10.67 -17.39
CA ALA A 89 10.18 -9.93 -17.80
C ALA A 89 9.81 -8.87 -16.75
N ARG A 90 9.80 -9.24 -15.46
CA ARG A 90 9.56 -8.30 -14.35
C ARG A 90 10.57 -7.16 -14.31
N ARG A 91 11.87 -7.45 -14.42
CA ARG A 91 12.93 -6.43 -14.42
C ARG A 91 12.77 -5.46 -15.60
N LYS A 92 12.49 -5.97 -16.80
CA LYS A 92 12.27 -5.13 -17.99
C LYS A 92 11.04 -4.25 -17.82
N ALA A 93 9.95 -4.80 -17.31
CA ALA A 93 8.73 -4.05 -17.09
C ALA A 93 8.88 -2.97 -16.02
N LYS A 94 9.63 -3.25 -14.94
CA LYS A 94 10.00 -2.25 -13.91
C LYS A 94 10.74 -1.04 -14.49
N ALA A 95 11.55 -1.24 -15.52
CA ALA A 95 12.32 -0.18 -16.18
C ALA A 95 11.51 0.64 -17.21
N THR A 96 10.26 0.27 -17.49
CA THR A 96 9.38 1.08 -18.35
C THR A 96 8.92 2.35 -17.61
N PRO A 97 8.52 3.42 -18.30
CA PRO A 97 8.00 4.63 -17.64
C PRO A 97 6.84 4.35 -16.69
N ALA A 98 5.89 3.50 -17.10
CA ALA A 98 4.75 3.12 -16.25
C ALA A 98 5.20 2.28 -15.05
N GLY A 99 6.14 1.35 -15.25
CA GLY A 99 6.70 0.56 -14.15
C GLY A 99 7.50 1.40 -13.16
N ALA A 100 8.23 2.41 -13.63
CA ALA A 100 8.96 3.35 -12.81
C ALA A 100 8.01 4.24 -12.00
N MET A 101 6.92 4.74 -12.62
CA MET A 101 5.87 5.50 -11.93
C MET A 101 5.27 4.70 -10.76
N TRP A 102 4.83 3.46 -11.00
CA TRP A 102 4.30 2.61 -9.94
C TRP A 102 5.34 2.24 -8.88
N THR A 103 6.61 2.08 -9.27
CA THR A 103 7.69 1.87 -8.30
C THR A 103 7.84 3.07 -7.36
N ALA A 104 7.91 4.27 -7.93
CA ALA A 104 8.00 5.50 -7.15
C ALA A 104 6.79 5.68 -6.23
N GLU A 105 5.59 5.36 -6.70
CA GLU A 105 4.37 5.49 -5.90
C GLU A 105 4.34 4.51 -4.72
N VAL A 106 4.71 3.24 -4.94
CA VAL A 106 4.81 2.24 -3.86
C VAL A 106 5.88 2.66 -2.83
N GLU A 107 7.02 3.16 -3.29
CA GLU A 107 8.09 3.65 -2.40
C GLU A 107 7.62 4.87 -1.60
N ARG A 108 6.97 5.85 -2.25
CA ARG A 108 6.37 7.02 -1.61
C ARG A 108 5.40 6.63 -0.50
N LEU A 109 4.46 5.71 -0.77
CA LEU A 109 3.48 5.26 0.21
C LEU A 109 4.13 4.51 1.38
N ARG A 110 5.16 3.70 1.13
CA ARG A 110 5.93 3.04 2.20
C ARG A 110 6.63 4.06 3.09
N THR A 111 7.25 5.08 2.50
CA THR A 111 7.90 6.16 3.25
C THR A 111 6.90 6.93 4.11
N LEU A 112 5.75 7.33 3.55
CA LEU A 112 4.71 8.02 4.32
C LEU A 112 4.22 7.16 5.50
N ARG A 113 4.03 5.86 5.27
CA ARG A 113 3.56 4.96 6.31
C ARG A 113 4.57 4.77 7.43
N GLU A 114 5.84 4.64 7.08
CA GLU A 114 6.91 4.55 8.07
C GLU A 114 7.01 5.84 8.89
N ASP A 115 6.92 7.00 8.24
CA ASP A 115 6.90 8.29 8.93
C ASP A 115 5.72 8.38 9.91
N ASN A 116 4.50 8.06 9.47
CA ASN A 116 3.32 8.05 10.36
C ASN A 116 3.51 7.11 11.57
N ARG A 117 4.12 5.94 11.38
CA ARG A 117 4.40 4.99 12.47
C ARG A 117 5.44 5.51 13.46
N MET A 118 6.39 6.31 13.00
CA MET A 118 7.44 6.88 13.83
C MET A 118 6.95 8.11 14.60
N SER A 119 6.20 9.00 13.94
CA SER A 119 5.88 10.34 14.44
C SER A 119 4.38 10.60 14.62
N GLY A 120 3.55 10.13 13.69
CA GLY A 120 2.10 10.41 13.67
C GLY A 120 1.25 9.56 14.63
N ILE A 121 1.80 8.52 15.24
CA ILE A 121 1.10 7.67 16.22
C ILE A 121 1.71 7.85 17.62
N PRO A 122 1.05 8.62 18.52
CA PRO A 122 1.51 8.80 19.89
C PRO A 122 1.63 7.48 20.66
N ARG A 123 2.71 7.34 21.44
CA ARG A 123 2.88 6.23 22.39
C ARG A 123 2.14 6.56 23.68
N VAL A 124 0.98 5.97 23.88
CA VAL A 124 0.20 6.10 25.12
C VAL A 124 0.48 4.88 26.02
N PRO A 125 0.95 5.08 27.27
CA PRO A 125 1.16 3.99 28.21
C PRO A 125 -0.14 3.24 28.48
N ARG A 126 -0.06 1.90 28.57
CA ARG A 126 -1.20 1.09 29.01
C ARG A 126 -1.42 1.32 30.51
N PRO A 127 -2.65 1.58 30.98
CA PRO A 127 -2.93 1.60 32.41
C PRO A 127 -2.63 0.22 32.99
N VAL A 128 -1.75 0.15 33.99
CA VAL A 128 -1.50 -1.08 34.74
C VAL A 128 -2.55 -1.16 35.84
N PRO A 129 -3.36 -2.23 35.94
CA PRO A 129 -4.31 -2.35 37.04
C PRO A 129 -3.54 -2.44 38.35
N VAL A 130 -3.83 -1.54 39.29
CA VAL A 130 -3.32 -1.64 40.66
C VAL A 130 -4.16 -2.73 41.35
N THR A 131 -3.56 -3.90 41.56
CA THR A 131 -4.13 -4.90 42.46
C THR A 131 -4.04 -4.36 43.89
N ALA A 132 -5.20 -4.17 44.51
CA ALA A 132 -5.35 -3.82 45.93
C ALA A 132 -5.05 -5.03 46.83
#